data_AF-A0A9P5ZJ01-F1
#
_entry.id   AF-A0A9P5ZJ01-F1
#
_cell.length_a   1.000
_cell.length_b   1.000
_cell.length_c   1.000
_cell.angle_alpha   90.00
_cell.angle_beta   90.00
_cell.angle_gamma   90.00
#
_symmetry.space_group_name_H-M   'P 1'
#
loop_
_entity.id
_entity.type
_entity.pdbx_description
1 polymer ?
#
loop_
_entity_poly.entity_id
_entity_poly.type
_entity_poly.pdbx_seq_one_letter_code
_entity_poly.pdbx_strand_id
1 'polypeptide(L)'
;YRRQGYQPTRTDYAHYEARRDAFLRTPHGRAAITMGGIIWRLSRDVVDIADVFAGPTEQATIWTQTNCSDDEAYVDDALTEYELDLIIGNYKVSVAELSWWPKHWNFTNTSLDMHIWTQNAEDWFQHRLERIRDGTAPLRTSHEWKKSM
;
A
#
# COMPACT_ATOMS: atom_id res chain seq x y z
N TYR A 1 19.16 6.02 6.39
CA TYR A 1 18.64 6.57 7.66
C TYR A 1 18.43 8.06 7.52
N ARG A 2 17.19 8.54 7.73
CA ARG A 2 16.85 9.97 7.72
C ARG A 2 16.93 10.54 9.14
N ARG A 3 17.38 11.80 9.28
CA ARG A 3 17.52 12.49 10.57
C ARG A 3 16.16 12.83 11.18
N GLN A 4 16.10 12.91 12.51
CA GLN A 4 14.91 13.37 13.23
C GLN A 4 14.49 14.75 12.73
N GLY A 5 13.18 14.96 12.51
CA GLY A 5 12.64 16.20 11.96
C GLY A 5 12.73 16.32 10.43
N TYR A 6 13.09 15.25 9.71
CA TYR A 6 13.07 15.25 8.25
C TYR A 6 11.68 15.59 7.71
N GLN A 7 11.62 16.62 6.88
CA GLN A 7 10.43 17.02 6.13
C GLN A 7 10.57 16.53 4.70
N PRO A 8 9.63 15.68 4.21
CA PRO A 8 9.70 15.20 2.85
C PRO A 8 9.34 16.31 1.86
N THR A 9 9.98 16.25 0.70
CA THR A 9 9.76 17.19 -0.40
C THR A 9 8.85 16.58 -1.47
N ARG A 10 8.39 17.41 -2.42
CA ARG A 10 7.71 16.93 -3.63
C ARG A 10 8.57 15.94 -4.42
N THR A 11 9.89 16.18 -4.46
CA THR A 11 10.86 15.28 -5.11
C THR A 11 10.93 13.93 -4.41
N ASP A 12 10.87 13.90 -3.07
CA ASP A 12 10.84 12.64 -2.33
C ASP A 12 9.59 11.82 -2.64
N TYR A 13 8.45 12.48 -2.81
CA TYR A 13 7.22 11.81 -3.20
C TYR A 13 7.30 11.26 -4.63
N ALA A 14 7.84 12.02 -5.59
CA ALA A 14 8.05 11.54 -6.95
C ALA A 14 9.00 10.33 -7.01
N HIS A 15 10.08 10.33 -6.22
CA HIS A 15 10.97 9.15 -6.10
C HIS A 15 10.26 7.95 -5.48
N TYR A 16 9.41 8.17 -4.48
CA TYR A 16 8.58 7.12 -3.90
C TYR A 16 7.65 6.52 -4.96
N GLU A 17 6.95 7.34 -5.73
CA GLU A 17 6.02 6.85 -6.76
C GLU A 17 6.75 6.07 -7.85
N ALA A 18 7.88 6.57 -8.34
CA ALA A 18 8.68 5.85 -9.32
C ALA A 18 9.10 4.46 -8.82
N ARG A 19 9.47 4.36 -7.53
CA ARG A 19 9.87 3.09 -6.92
C ARG A 19 8.68 2.16 -6.67
N ARG A 20 7.55 2.69 -6.20
CA ARG A 20 6.29 1.95 -6.02
C ARG A 20 5.84 1.38 -7.36
N ASP A 21 5.76 2.22 -8.38
CA ASP A 21 5.26 1.83 -9.69
C ASP A 21 6.19 0.82 -10.38
N ALA A 22 7.50 0.94 -10.17
CA ALA A 22 8.46 -0.07 -10.64
C ALA A 22 8.19 -1.45 -10.03
N PHE A 23 7.84 -1.51 -8.73
CA PHE A 23 7.45 -2.75 -8.07
C PHE A 23 6.07 -3.25 -8.56
N LEU A 24 5.08 -2.37 -8.62
CA LEU A 24 3.72 -2.73 -9.04
C LEU A 24 3.64 -3.25 -10.48
N ARG A 25 4.54 -2.82 -11.36
CA ARG A 25 4.63 -3.34 -12.73
C ARG A 25 5.31 -4.71 -12.84
N THR A 26 5.84 -5.26 -11.75
CA THR A 26 6.30 -6.65 -11.73
C THR A 26 5.11 -7.60 -11.66
N PRO A 27 5.25 -8.88 -12.08
CA PRO A 27 4.17 -9.86 -11.94
C PRO A 27 3.62 -9.98 -10.51
N HIS A 28 4.48 -9.80 -9.49
CA HIS A 28 4.09 -9.85 -8.08
C HIS A 28 3.19 -8.67 -7.65
N GLY A 29 3.16 -7.57 -8.41
CA GLY A 29 2.28 -6.43 -8.16
C GLY A 29 0.79 -6.76 -8.19
N ARG A 30 0.41 -7.88 -8.82
CA ARG A 30 -0.97 -8.40 -8.84
C ARG A 30 -1.54 -8.65 -7.43
N ALA A 31 -0.71 -9.05 -6.47
CA ALA A 31 -1.17 -9.25 -5.10
C ALA A 31 -1.67 -7.94 -4.47
N ALA A 32 -1.16 -6.78 -4.93
CA ALA A 32 -1.59 -5.49 -4.42
C ALA A 32 -3.01 -5.10 -4.88
N ILE A 33 -3.39 -5.46 -6.11
CA ILE A 33 -4.75 -5.16 -6.63
C ILE A 33 -5.80 -6.12 -6.07
N THR A 34 -5.44 -7.24 -5.45
CA THR A 34 -6.42 -8.16 -4.83
C THR A 34 -6.68 -7.87 -3.34
N MET A 35 -5.80 -7.12 -2.65
CA MET A 35 -5.90 -6.85 -1.20
C MET A 35 -6.99 -5.85 -0.76
N GLY A 36 -7.64 -5.16 -1.68
CA GLY A 36 -8.62 -4.12 -1.34
C GLY A 36 -8.04 -2.91 -0.59
N GLY A 37 -8.93 -2.04 -0.11
CA GLY A 37 -8.59 -0.86 0.70
C GLY A 37 -7.55 0.06 0.05
N ILE A 38 -6.68 0.64 0.89
CA ILE A 38 -5.66 1.61 0.43
C ILE A 38 -4.61 0.98 -0.51
N ILE A 39 -4.27 -0.29 -0.32
CA ILE A 39 -3.29 -0.99 -1.16
C ILE A 39 -3.85 -1.16 -2.58
N TRP A 40 -5.10 -1.58 -2.70
CA TRP A 40 -5.80 -1.60 -3.98
C TRP A 40 -5.83 -0.23 -4.64
N ARG A 41 -6.23 0.81 -3.89
CA ARG A 41 -6.34 2.16 -4.46
C ARG A 41 -5.01 2.66 -5.00
N LEU A 42 -3.91 2.43 -4.29
CA LEU A 42 -2.57 2.83 -4.72
C LEU A 42 -2.06 2.04 -5.92
N SER A 43 -2.64 0.88 -6.19
CA SER A 43 -2.19 -0.04 -7.24
C SER A 43 -3.05 0.03 -8.49
N ARG A 44 -4.33 0.40 -8.37
CA ARG A 44 -5.33 0.31 -9.44
C ARG A 44 -4.98 1.06 -10.72
N ASP A 45 -4.23 2.15 -10.61
CA ASP A 45 -3.87 3.00 -11.76
C ASP A 45 -2.55 2.56 -12.43
N VAL A 46 -1.89 1.52 -11.89
CA VAL A 46 -0.57 1.04 -12.32
C VAL A 46 -0.60 -0.42 -12.76
N VAL A 47 -1.31 -1.27 -12.02
CA VAL A 47 -1.44 -2.71 -12.29
C VAL A 47 -2.62 -2.93 -13.24
N ASP A 48 -2.41 -3.67 -14.32
CA ASP A 48 -3.52 -4.07 -15.19
C ASP A 48 -4.34 -5.16 -14.48
N ILE A 49 -5.65 -5.01 -14.44
CA ILE A 49 -6.54 -6.02 -13.88
C ILE A 49 -6.49 -7.32 -14.70
N ALA A 50 -6.17 -7.24 -16.00
CA ALA A 50 -5.91 -8.41 -16.85
C ALA A 50 -4.79 -9.29 -16.29
N ASP A 51 -3.78 -8.63 -15.70
CA ASP A 51 -2.84 -9.11 -14.68
C ASP A 51 -3.35 -10.36 -13.97
N VAL A 52 -4.35 -10.14 -13.11
CA VAL A 52 -4.91 -11.07 -12.13
C VAL A 52 -5.42 -12.38 -12.75
N PHE A 53 -5.92 -12.36 -13.98
CA PHE A 53 -6.48 -13.55 -14.63
C PHE A 53 -5.41 -14.53 -15.14
N ALA A 54 -4.14 -14.13 -15.22
CA ALA A 54 -3.04 -15.01 -15.61
C ALA A 54 -2.67 -16.10 -14.58
N GLY A 55 -3.26 -16.06 -13.37
CA GLY A 55 -2.93 -16.97 -12.27
C GLY A 55 -1.69 -16.54 -11.47
N PRO A 56 -1.37 -17.27 -10.38
CA PRO A 56 -0.30 -16.89 -9.46
C PRO A 56 1.09 -17.02 -10.07
N THR A 57 2.05 -16.26 -9.55
CA THR A 57 3.45 -16.34 -9.98
C THR A 57 4.15 -17.56 -9.40
N GLU A 58 5.30 -17.94 -9.96
CA GLU A 58 6.17 -18.98 -9.36
C GLU A 58 6.64 -18.62 -7.93
N GLN A 59 6.68 -17.33 -7.57
CA GLN A 59 7.00 -16.91 -6.21
C GLN A 59 5.90 -17.27 -5.19
N ALA A 60 4.64 -17.35 -5.62
CA ALA A 60 3.55 -17.79 -4.77
C ALA A 60 3.83 -19.18 -4.19
N THR A 61 4.47 -20.07 -4.95
CA THR A 61 4.81 -21.45 -4.53
C THR A 61 5.91 -21.51 -3.47
N ILE A 62 6.70 -20.44 -3.32
CA ILE A 62 7.79 -20.33 -2.34
C ILE A 62 7.30 -19.71 -1.02
N TRP A 63 6.31 -18.80 -1.10
CA TRP A 63 5.94 -17.90 0.01
C TRP A 63 4.51 -18.06 0.54
N THR A 64 3.71 -19.02 0.06
CA THR A 64 2.31 -19.11 0.50
C THR A 64 2.09 -19.73 1.87
N GLN A 65 1.25 -19.05 2.63
CA GLN A 65 0.51 -19.59 3.76
C GLN A 65 -0.60 -20.49 3.21
N THR A 66 -0.39 -21.80 3.32
CA THR A 66 -1.36 -22.82 2.92
C THR A 66 -2.59 -22.74 3.82
N ASN A 67 -3.74 -22.34 3.27
CA ASN A 67 -5.03 -22.72 3.86
C ASN A 67 -5.25 -24.20 3.50
N CYS A 68 -4.66 -25.09 4.30
CA CYS A 68 -4.87 -26.53 4.14
C CYS A 68 -6.27 -26.90 4.65
N SER A 69 -7.11 -27.45 3.78
CA SER A 69 -7.84 -28.65 4.16
C SER A 69 -6.89 -29.84 4.01
N ASP A 70 -7.15 -30.96 4.68
CA ASP A 70 -6.20 -32.09 4.81
C ASP A 70 -5.67 -32.69 3.48
N ASP A 71 -6.24 -32.34 2.32
CA ASP A 71 -5.84 -32.87 1.00
C ASP A 71 -5.59 -31.82 -0.11
N GLU A 72 -5.80 -30.52 0.12
CA GLU A 72 -5.63 -29.48 -0.92
C GLU A 72 -4.97 -28.19 -0.40
N ALA A 73 -3.98 -27.69 -1.14
CA ALA A 73 -3.32 -26.42 -0.89
C ALA A 73 -3.67 -25.41 -1.99
N TYR A 74 -4.36 -24.33 -1.61
CA TYR A 74 -4.62 -23.19 -2.48
C TYR A 74 -3.46 -22.20 -2.39
N VAL A 75 -2.90 -21.85 -3.55
CA VAL A 75 -1.73 -20.97 -3.66
C VAL A 75 -2.11 -19.73 -4.44
N ASP A 76 -1.86 -18.56 -3.86
CA ASP A 76 -1.96 -17.26 -4.52
C ASP A 76 -0.83 -16.33 -4.07
N ASP A 77 -0.52 -15.29 -4.84
CA ASP A 77 0.53 -14.34 -4.47
C ASP A 77 0.13 -13.53 -3.23
N ALA A 78 1.07 -13.38 -2.30
CA ALA A 78 0.90 -12.59 -1.08
C ALA A 78 2.00 -11.55 -0.97
N LEU A 79 1.64 -10.33 -0.58
CA LEU A 79 2.60 -9.27 -0.31
C LEU A 79 3.26 -9.48 1.06
N THR A 80 4.58 -9.37 1.10
CA THR A 80 5.34 -9.32 2.35
C THR A 80 5.16 -7.98 3.07
N GLU A 81 5.48 -7.92 4.37
CA GLU A 81 5.43 -6.65 5.13
C GLU A 81 6.32 -5.57 4.51
N TYR A 82 7.47 -5.96 3.93
CA TYR A 82 8.36 -5.04 3.24
C TYR A 82 7.73 -4.43 1.99
N GLU A 83 6.97 -5.22 1.22
CA GLU A 83 6.30 -4.77 0.01
C GLU A 83 5.09 -3.88 0.33
N LEU A 84 4.35 -4.21 1.39
CA LEU A 84 3.30 -3.34 1.92
C LEU A 84 3.87 -1.99 2.35
N ASP A 85 4.97 -1.99 3.10
CA ASP A 85 5.68 -0.79 3.52
C ASP A 85 6.22 0.02 2.33
N LEU A 86 6.66 -0.66 1.26
CA LEU A 86 7.07 -0.03 0.00
C LEU A 86 5.89 0.68 -0.67
N ILE A 87 4.74 0.01 -0.80
CA ILE A 87 3.55 0.53 -1.50
C ILE A 87 3.01 1.79 -0.83
N ILE A 88 2.92 1.79 0.50
CA ILE A 88 2.42 2.94 1.27
C ILE A 88 3.46 4.07 1.43
N GLY A 89 4.70 3.83 1.00
CA GLY A 89 5.82 4.75 1.14
C GLY A 89 6.20 4.96 2.61
N ASN A 90 6.61 3.89 3.30
CA ASN A 90 7.12 3.92 4.67
C ASN A 90 8.58 4.38 4.73
N TYR A 91 8.89 5.24 5.71
CA TYR A 91 10.17 5.92 5.94
C TYR A 91 10.59 5.62 7.38
N LYS A 92 11.76 5.00 7.55
CA LYS A 92 12.41 4.86 8.86
C LYS A 92 13.20 6.12 9.16
N VAL A 93 12.68 6.96 10.05
CA VAL A 93 13.28 8.22 10.50
C VAL A 93 13.69 8.07 11.96
N SER A 94 14.99 7.90 12.21
CA SER A 94 15.51 7.45 13.52
C SER A 94 14.81 6.15 13.97
N VAL A 95 14.09 6.17 15.09
CA VAL A 95 13.31 5.06 15.65
C VAL A 95 11.83 5.07 15.24
N ALA A 96 11.39 6.09 14.49
CA ALA A 96 9.99 6.24 14.09
C ALA A 96 9.73 5.74 12.66
N GLU A 97 8.57 5.13 12.47
CA GLU A 97 8.04 4.76 11.16
C GLU A 97 6.99 5.79 10.73
N LEU A 98 7.23 6.37 9.55
CA LEU A 98 6.47 7.49 9.01
C LEU A 98 6.10 7.15 7.56
N SER A 99 4.84 7.27 7.18
CA SER A 99 4.38 6.90 5.84
C SER A 99 3.56 7.97 5.14
N TRP A 100 3.55 7.91 3.81
CA TRP A 100 2.73 8.79 2.97
C TRP A 100 1.25 8.43 3.01
N TRP A 101 0.98 7.12 3.11
CA TRP A 101 -0.34 6.50 3.19
C TRP A 101 -0.43 5.59 4.43
N PRO A 102 -1.64 5.36 4.98
CA PRO A 102 -1.80 4.48 6.14
C PRO A 102 -1.41 3.03 5.81
N LYS A 103 -0.86 2.32 6.81
CA LYS A 103 -0.69 0.86 6.73
C LYS A 103 -2.05 0.20 6.53
N HIS A 104 -2.11 -0.93 5.83
CA HIS A 104 -3.36 -1.64 5.53
C HIS A 104 -4.22 -1.82 6.78
N TRP A 105 -3.66 -2.39 7.86
CA TRP A 105 -4.36 -2.61 9.13
C TRP A 105 -4.76 -1.34 9.90
N ASN A 106 -4.18 -0.17 9.57
CA ASN A 106 -4.64 1.11 10.13
C ASN A 106 -5.82 1.68 9.34
N PHE A 107 -5.95 1.30 8.07
CA PHE A 107 -7.09 1.66 7.23
C PHE A 107 -8.27 0.72 7.50
N THR A 108 -7.99 -0.57 7.76
CA THR A 108 -9.01 -1.56 8.12
C THR A 108 -9.78 -1.17 9.38
N ASN A 109 -11.09 -1.43 9.42
CA ASN A 109 -12.00 -1.08 10.53
C ASN A 109 -12.16 0.44 10.78
N THR A 110 -11.82 1.28 9.81
CA THR A 110 -12.15 2.72 9.85
C THR A 110 -13.50 2.97 9.17
N SER A 111 -14.03 4.18 9.31
CA SER A 111 -15.24 4.59 8.57
C SER A 111 -15.07 4.56 7.05
N LEU A 112 -13.82 4.50 6.56
CA LEU A 112 -13.45 4.42 5.15
C LEU A 112 -13.33 2.98 4.64
N ASP A 113 -13.28 1.99 5.53
CA ASP A 113 -13.21 0.56 5.21
C ASP A 113 -14.60 -0.08 5.29
N MET A 114 -15.40 0.15 4.23
CA MET A 114 -16.77 -0.36 4.11
C MET A 114 -16.87 -1.61 3.24
N HIS A 115 -15.82 -2.44 3.19
CA HIS A 115 -15.65 -3.61 2.30
C HIS A 115 -15.62 -3.30 0.78
N ILE A 116 -16.08 -2.12 0.38
CA ILE A 116 -15.95 -1.56 -0.97
C ILE A 116 -15.25 -0.21 -0.89
N TRP A 117 -14.60 0.18 -1.98
CA TRP A 117 -14.04 1.52 -2.11
C TRP A 117 -15.15 2.53 -2.42
N THR A 118 -15.64 3.22 -1.40
CA THR A 118 -16.76 4.17 -1.50
C THR A 118 -16.32 5.54 -2.02
N GLN A 119 -17.27 6.38 -2.41
CA GLN A 119 -16.98 7.77 -2.80
C GLN A 119 -16.30 8.54 -1.66
N ASN A 120 -16.71 8.34 -0.40
CA ASN A 120 -16.06 8.98 0.75
C ASN A 120 -14.58 8.58 0.87
N ALA A 121 -14.25 7.31 0.60
CA ALA A 121 -12.86 6.84 0.59
C ALA A 121 -12.06 7.45 -0.56
N GLU A 122 -12.65 7.57 -1.76
CA GLU A 122 -12.03 8.26 -2.89
C GLU A 122 -11.81 9.75 -2.59
N ASP A 123 -12.81 10.45 -2.06
CA ASP A 123 -12.71 11.87 -1.71
C ASP A 123 -11.60 12.10 -0.68
N TRP A 124 -11.54 11.28 0.37
CA TRP A 124 -10.46 11.32 1.35
C TRP A 124 -9.09 11.11 0.70
N PHE A 125 -8.97 10.13 -0.20
CA PHE A 125 -7.73 9.82 -0.90
C PHE A 125 -7.27 10.99 -1.78
N GLN A 126 -8.19 11.57 -2.56
CA GLN A 126 -7.89 12.67 -3.47
C GLN A 126 -7.48 13.92 -2.69
N HIS A 127 -8.23 14.30 -1.64
CA HIS A 127 -7.85 15.43 -0.78
C HIS A 127 -6.47 15.24 -0.15
N ARG A 128 -6.12 14.01 0.26
CA ARG A 128 -4.80 13.71 0.78
C ARG A 128 -3.73 13.81 -0.31
N LEU A 129 -3.99 13.27 -1.50
CA LEU A 129 -3.09 13.34 -2.65
C LEU A 129 -2.79 14.79 -3.04
N GLU A 130 -3.81 15.63 -3.15
CA GLU A 130 -3.68 17.06 -3.43
C GLU A 130 -2.74 17.74 -2.43
N ARG A 131 -2.96 17.52 -1.12
CA ARG A 131 -2.07 18.06 -0.08
C ARG A 131 -0.63 17.58 -0.19
N ILE A 132 -0.42 16.34 -0.64
CA ILE A 132 0.93 15.81 -0.90
C ILE A 132 1.55 16.54 -2.10
N ARG A 133 0.79 16.72 -3.18
CA ARG A 133 1.25 17.47 -4.34
C ARG A 133 1.54 18.92 -4.01
N ASP A 134 0.77 19.52 -3.12
CA ASP A 134 0.99 20.89 -2.66
C ASP A 134 2.21 21.02 -1.74
N GLY A 135 2.68 19.92 -1.15
CA GLY A 135 3.76 19.90 -0.16
C GLY A 135 3.31 20.31 1.25
N THR A 136 2.00 20.29 1.52
CA THR A 136 1.40 20.65 2.82
C THR A 136 1.05 19.42 3.68
N ALA A 137 1.25 18.23 3.12
CA ALA A 137 1.03 16.95 3.78
C ALA A 137 2.29 16.48 4.54
N PRO A 138 2.25 16.35 5.88
CA PRO A 138 3.33 15.69 6.60
C PRO A 138 3.27 14.17 6.39
N LEU A 139 4.40 13.47 6.55
CA LEU A 139 4.36 12.03 6.82
C LEU A 139 3.69 11.80 8.18
N ARG A 140 3.05 10.65 8.34
CA ARG A 140 2.33 10.31 9.56
C ARG A 140 2.79 8.97 10.12
N THR A 141 2.80 8.90 11.43
CA THR A 141 2.92 7.65 12.20
C THR A 141 1.62 6.85 12.15
N SER A 142 1.68 5.58 12.53
CA SER A 142 0.48 4.74 12.68
C SER A 142 -0.57 5.35 13.61
N HIS A 143 -0.17 6.02 14.68
CA HIS A 143 -1.09 6.66 15.63
C HIS A 143 -1.79 7.88 15.01
N GLU A 144 -1.05 8.73 14.28
CA GLU A 144 -1.62 9.90 13.61
C GLU A 144 -2.58 9.51 12.48
N TRP A 145 -2.31 8.40 11.78
CA TRP A 145 -3.23 7.86 10.78
C TRP A 145 -4.58 7.50 11.40
N LYS A 146 -4.57 6.72 12.48
CA LYS A 146 -5.81 6.32 13.18
C LYS A 146 -6.64 7.49 13.69
N LYS A 147 -6.01 8.61 14.05
CA LYS A 147 -6.72 9.83 14.49
C LYS A 147 -7.31 10.63 13.33
N SER A 148 -6.83 10.41 12.11
CA SER A 148 -7.14 11.23 10.94
C SER A 148 -8.19 10.65 9.99
N MET A 149 -8.70 9.46 10.30
CA MET A 149 -9.70 8.68 9.55
C MET A 149 -10.81 8.28 10.51
#